data_AF-A0A6P8EZY4-F1
#
_entry.id   AF-A0A6P8EZY4-F1
#
_cell.length_a   1.000
_cell.length_b   1.000
_cell.length_c   1.000
_cell.angle_alpha   90.00
_cell.angle_beta   90.00
_cell.angle_gamma   90.00
#
_symmetry.space_group_name_H-M   'P 1'
#
loop_
_entity.id
_entity.type
_entity.pdbx_description
1 polymer ?
#
loop_
_entity_poly.entity_id
_entity_poly.type
_entity_poly.pdbx_seq_one_letter_code
_entity_poly.pdbx_strand_id
1 'polypeptide(L)'
;MRMTMVPPRHYCVVLNPVACDDEGRVQFDQSGQAKLRHADLEIRLTQDPFPLYPGEEIQQDVTALQIVYPDTALRLQALLDFKDLGGQKRVAGDEWLFEGPGTYIPRKEVAVLETIKATVIRENQAIRLRARKEGADRGGTHRVTGEEWQVSKVGAYLPGAHEEVIDIVNAFILTDKKALHVRALRPFRDAGGRDRRTGEEWLVTMAEREAHIPSVAEEVVGVVDVTTLSSRQYCVVLDPVGADGKPQLGQKRVVKGERSFFLRPGEQLERGIQDVYILSEDEGLVLRANEAFMDMEEEGEEEEEEDLEEDRPVTRRGGIARRPGDRWMLRGPTEYVPPATVEVVLRREAIPLDENEGIYVRDIKTGKVRAVIGQTYMLTQDQELWAKTLPPNVEQLLMSSCDPLSDRSDRSDRPPPRQRDCTRVVSYRVPHNAAVQVYDYREKRARYHGNRL
;
A
#
# COMPACT_ATOMS: atom_id res chain seq x y z
N MET A 1 66.79 -45.40 9.47
CA MET A 1 65.60 -44.56 9.19
C MET A 1 64.39 -45.22 9.82
N ARG A 2 63.50 -44.45 10.44
CA ARG A 2 62.24 -44.96 11.02
C ARG A 2 61.26 -45.21 9.87
N MET A 3 60.66 -46.40 9.81
CA MET A 3 59.62 -46.70 8.81
C MET A 3 58.40 -45.79 9.04
N THR A 4 57.76 -45.38 7.95
CA THR A 4 56.55 -44.58 7.99
C THR A 4 55.37 -45.49 8.35
N MET A 5 54.67 -45.17 9.43
CA MET A 5 53.49 -45.89 9.88
C MET A 5 52.26 -45.02 9.64
N VAL A 6 51.31 -45.51 8.84
CA VAL A 6 50.01 -44.85 8.63
C VAL A 6 48.97 -45.58 9.48
N PRO A 7 48.49 -44.99 10.59
CA PRO A 7 47.51 -45.63 11.46
C PRO A 7 46.12 -45.72 10.79
N PRO A 8 45.17 -46.49 11.36
CA PRO A 8 43.78 -46.52 10.93
C PRO A 8 43.18 -45.12 10.78
N ARG A 9 42.40 -44.90 9.72
CA ARG A 9 41.72 -43.62 9.41
C ARG A 9 42.66 -42.43 9.16
N HIS A 10 43.91 -42.70 8.79
CA HIS A 10 44.87 -41.69 8.37
C HIS A 10 45.41 -42.01 6.97
N TYR A 11 46.02 -41.01 6.34
CA TYR A 11 46.72 -41.13 5.08
C TYR A 11 47.99 -40.29 5.09
N CYS A 12 48.92 -40.56 4.18
CA CYS A 12 50.02 -39.67 3.86
C CYS A 12 50.13 -39.54 2.33
N VAL A 13 50.78 -38.48 1.85
CA VAL A 13 51.01 -38.26 0.42
C VAL A 13 52.51 -38.40 0.15
N VAL A 14 52.85 -39.33 -0.74
CA VAL A 14 54.22 -39.58 -1.18
C VAL A 14 54.42 -38.99 -2.58
N LEU A 15 55.45 -38.16 -2.73
CA LEU A 15 55.92 -37.63 -4.00
C LEU A 15 56.93 -38.60 -4.62
N ASN A 16 56.88 -38.73 -5.94
CA ASN A 16 57.70 -39.65 -6.74
C ASN A 16 57.56 -41.12 -6.30
N PRO A 17 56.33 -41.66 -6.15
CA PRO A 17 56.13 -43.00 -5.63
C PRO A 17 56.77 -44.07 -6.52
N VAL A 18 57.23 -45.17 -5.92
CA VAL A 18 57.73 -46.33 -6.66
C VAL A 18 56.69 -46.86 -7.66
N ALA A 19 57.19 -47.36 -8.78
CA ALA A 19 56.39 -48.08 -9.77
C ALA A 19 56.23 -49.54 -9.33
N CYS A 20 54.99 -49.98 -9.16
CA CYS A 20 54.66 -51.36 -8.83
C CYS A 20 54.13 -52.12 -10.06
N ASP A 21 54.34 -53.43 -10.10
CA ASP A 21 53.66 -54.33 -11.04
C ASP A 21 52.20 -54.60 -10.63
N ASP A 22 51.46 -55.37 -11.44
CA ASP A 22 50.06 -55.73 -11.19
C ASP A 22 49.87 -56.57 -9.90
N GLU A 23 50.96 -57.12 -9.36
CA GLU A 23 50.98 -57.87 -8.10
C GLU A 23 51.42 -57.01 -6.90
N GLY A 24 51.64 -55.70 -7.11
CA GLY A 24 52.04 -54.76 -6.06
C GLY A 24 53.53 -54.81 -5.68
N ARG A 25 54.36 -55.46 -6.49
CA ARG A 25 55.81 -55.57 -6.26
C ARG A 25 56.56 -54.42 -6.92
N VAL A 26 57.56 -53.89 -6.22
CA VAL A 26 58.37 -52.77 -6.69
C VAL A 26 59.22 -53.18 -7.88
N GLN A 27 59.19 -52.37 -8.94
CA GLN A 27 60.00 -52.56 -10.14
C GLN A 27 61.38 -51.92 -9.96
N PHE A 28 62.41 -52.63 -10.41
CA PHE A 28 63.79 -52.15 -10.40
C PHE A 28 64.30 -51.98 -11.84
N ASP A 29 65.19 -51.01 -12.06
CA ASP A 29 65.88 -50.82 -13.32
C ASP A 29 67.07 -51.79 -13.49
N GLN A 30 67.78 -51.70 -14.62
CA GLN A 30 68.93 -52.57 -14.93
C GLN A 30 70.11 -52.38 -13.97
N SER A 31 70.17 -51.25 -13.25
CA SER A 31 71.15 -50.95 -12.22
C SER A 31 70.72 -51.40 -10.81
N GLY A 32 69.53 -51.96 -10.66
CA GLY A 32 68.99 -52.37 -9.37
C GLY A 32 68.41 -51.22 -8.53
N GLN A 33 68.19 -50.04 -9.13
CA GLN A 33 67.52 -48.91 -8.48
C GLN A 33 66.00 -49.02 -8.65
N ALA A 34 65.26 -48.69 -7.60
CA ALA A 34 63.79 -48.71 -7.63
C ALA A 34 63.29 -47.68 -8.64
N LYS A 35 62.45 -48.11 -9.58
CA LYS A 35 61.87 -47.24 -10.60
C LYS A 35 60.80 -46.37 -9.97
N LEU A 36 60.89 -45.05 -10.15
CA LEU A 36 59.93 -44.08 -9.60
C LEU A 36 59.00 -43.53 -10.68
N ARG A 37 57.77 -43.18 -10.28
CA ARG A 37 56.87 -42.33 -11.07
C ARG A 37 57.19 -40.87 -10.77
N HIS A 38 58.17 -40.32 -11.48
CA HIS A 38 58.62 -38.95 -11.26
C HIS A 38 57.50 -37.93 -11.47
N ALA A 39 57.44 -36.93 -10.58
CA ALA A 39 56.43 -35.88 -10.52
C ALA A 39 54.97 -36.38 -10.36
N ASP A 40 54.79 -37.63 -9.93
CA ASP A 40 53.49 -38.19 -9.56
C ASP A 40 53.31 -38.18 -8.04
N LEU A 41 52.06 -38.28 -7.60
CA LEU A 41 51.67 -38.40 -6.21
C LEU A 41 51.01 -39.76 -5.96
N GLU A 42 51.19 -40.29 -4.76
CA GLU A 42 50.48 -41.46 -4.26
C GLU A 42 49.97 -41.20 -2.86
N ILE A 43 48.68 -41.49 -2.66
CA ILE A 43 48.03 -41.42 -1.35
C ILE A 43 48.08 -42.82 -0.75
N ARG A 44 48.85 -42.97 0.34
CA ARG A 44 48.95 -44.23 1.08
C ARG A 44 48.03 -44.18 2.29
N LEU A 45 47.07 -45.10 2.32
CA LEU A 45 46.15 -45.32 3.44
C LEU A 45 46.81 -46.21 4.51
N THR A 46 46.01 -46.68 5.46
CA THR A 46 46.46 -47.62 6.50
C THR A 46 47.02 -48.90 5.90
N GLN A 47 48.29 -49.18 6.20
CA GLN A 47 49.01 -50.38 5.78
C GLN A 47 50.17 -50.66 6.73
N ASP A 48 50.86 -51.79 6.53
CA ASP A 48 52.05 -52.14 7.29
C ASP A 48 53.13 -51.05 7.16
N PRO A 49 53.94 -50.81 8.21
CA PRO A 49 54.99 -49.81 8.18
C PRO A 49 55.92 -50.00 6.97
N PHE A 50 56.09 -48.95 6.18
CA PHE A 50 56.86 -49.01 4.93
C PHE A 50 58.08 -48.09 4.97
N PRO A 51 59.20 -48.47 4.33
CA PRO A 51 60.31 -47.57 4.08
C PRO A 51 59.98 -46.65 2.89
N LEU A 52 60.66 -45.50 2.83
CA LEU A 52 60.72 -44.68 1.61
C LEU A 52 61.90 -45.16 0.76
N TYR A 53 61.66 -45.39 -0.53
CA TYR A 53 62.73 -45.73 -1.46
C TYR A 53 63.56 -44.49 -1.82
N PRO A 54 64.83 -44.65 -2.26
CA PRO A 54 65.66 -43.53 -2.68
C PRO A 54 64.97 -42.68 -3.76
N GLY A 55 64.62 -41.43 -3.42
CA GLY A 55 63.93 -40.47 -4.30
C GLY A 55 62.42 -40.30 -4.03
N GLU A 56 61.82 -41.16 -3.20
CA GLU A 56 60.50 -40.91 -2.62
C GLU A 56 60.61 -39.87 -1.50
N GLU A 57 59.66 -38.94 -1.46
CA GLU A 57 59.58 -37.92 -0.41
C GLU A 57 58.16 -37.88 0.16
N ILE A 58 58.03 -37.72 1.48
CA ILE A 58 56.71 -37.46 2.08
C ILE A 58 56.37 -36.00 1.83
N GLN A 59 55.40 -35.77 0.94
CA GLN A 59 54.90 -34.43 0.67
C GLN A 59 53.94 -33.96 1.76
N GLN A 60 53.10 -34.88 2.25
CA GLN A 60 52.17 -34.62 3.35
C GLN A 60 52.32 -35.71 4.40
N ASP A 61 52.66 -35.28 5.62
CA ASP A 61 52.77 -36.16 6.78
C ASP A 61 51.45 -36.86 7.08
N VAL A 62 51.53 -37.87 7.95
CA VAL A 62 50.40 -38.68 8.40
C VAL A 62 49.28 -37.78 8.92
N THR A 63 48.19 -37.69 8.16
CA THR A 63 47.04 -36.80 8.37
C THR A 63 45.77 -37.64 8.52
N ALA A 64 44.87 -37.25 9.42
CA ALA A 64 43.58 -37.93 9.58
C ALA A 64 42.71 -37.76 8.32
N LEU A 65 41.99 -38.83 7.94
CA LEU A 65 40.99 -38.76 6.87
C LEU A 65 39.85 -37.82 7.27
N GLN A 66 39.39 -37.02 6.32
CA GLN A 66 38.35 -36.04 6.58
C GLN A 66 36.98 -36.74 6.72
N ILE A 67 36.36 -36.56 7.89
CA ILE A 67 35.00 -37.04 8.16
C ILE A 67 34.02 -35.96 7.71
N VAL A 68 33.08 -36.35 6.86
CA VAL A 68 31.98 -35.50 6.39
C VAL A 68 30.73 -35.91 7.14
N TYR A 69 30.19 -34.98 7.92
CA TYR A 69 29.04 -35.19 8.78
C TYR A 69 27.73 -35.17 7.98
N PRO A 70 26.61 -35.69 8.54
CA PRO A 70 25.28 -35.46 7.98
C PRO A 70 25.03 -33.96 7.75
N ASP A 71 24.22 -33.62 6.75
CA ASP A 71 23.91 -32.23 6.37
C ASP A 71 25.13 -31.38 5.98
N THR A 72 26.25 -32.03 5.65
CA THR A 72 27.44 -31.37 5.11
C THR A 72 27.94 -32.09 3.86
N ALA A 73 28.61 -31.36 2.98
CA ALA A 73 29.27 -31.92 1.82
C ALA A 73 30.61 -31.24 1.57
N LEU A 74 31.52 -31.96 0.93
CA LEU A 74 32.73 -31.38 0.36
C LEU A 74 32.48 -31.04 -1.10
N ARG A 75 32.70 -29.78 -1.48
CA ARG A 75 32.76 -29.40 -2.88
C ARG A 75 34.15 -29.76 -3.42
N LEU A 76 34.16 -30.69 -4.35
CA LEU A 76 35.35 -31.25 -4.98
C LEU A 76 35.49 -30.68 -6.39
N GLN A 77 36.73 -30.51 -6.84
CA GLN A 77 37.05 -30.11 -8.21
C GLN A 77 38.12 -31.04 -8.80
N ALA A 78 37.92 -31.48 -10.04
CA ALA A 78 38.93 -32.23 -10.78
C ALA A 78 40.06 -31.30 -11.23
N LEU A 79 41.31 -31.63 -10.89
CA LEU A 79 42.50 -30.90 -11.33
C LEU A 79 42.93 -31.32 -12.74
N LEU A 80 42.66 -32.56 -13.12
CA LEU A 80 43.03 -33.17 -14.39
C LEU A 80 42.00 -34.23 -14.80
N ASP A 81 42.03 -34.64 -16.07
CA ASP A 81 41.09 -35.64 -16.60
C ASP A 81 41.36 -37.01 -15.98
N PHE A 82 40.35 -37.63 -15.36
CA PHE A 82 40.50 -38.96 -14.78
C PHE A 82 39.18 -39.75 -14.81
N LYS A 83 39.28 -41.05 -14.57
CA LYS A 83 38.13 -41.93 -14.43
C LYS A 83 37.89 -42.21 -12.96
N ASP A 84 36.70 -41.87 -12.47
CA ASP A 84 36.30 -42.12 -11.08
C ASP A 84 36.12 -43.63 -10.82
N LEU A 85 36.05 -44.04 -9.55
CA LEU A 85 35.81 -45.42 -9.12
C LEU A 85 34.48 -45.97 -9.66
N GLY A 86 33.47 -45.10 -9.81
CA GLY A 86 32.19 -45.44 -10.45
C GLY A 86 32.26 -45.53 -11.98
N GLY A 87 33.44 -45.37 -12.57
CA GLY A 87 33.68 -45.42 -14.01
C GLY A 87 33.31 -44.15 -14.78
N GLN A 88 32.81 -43.12 -14.10
CA GLN A 88 32.52 -41.81 -14.70
C GLN A 88 33.83 -41.11 -15.11
N LYS A 89 33.90 -40.65 -16.36
CA LYS A 89 35.00 -39.81 -16.82
C LYS A 89 34.74 -38.38 -16.34
N ARG A 90 35.69 -37.80 -15.60
CA ARG A 90 35.68 -36.42 -15.15
C ARG A 90 36.73 -35.65 -15.94
N VAL A 91 36.37 -34.44 -16.36
CA VAL A 91 37.24 -33.51 -17.08
C VAL A 91 37.81 -32.51 -16.07
N ALA A 92 39.01 -32.01 -16.34
CA ALA A 92 39.64 -30.94 -15.56
C ALA A 92 38.69 -29.75 -15.40
N GLY A 93 38.48 -29.32 -14.16
CA GLY A 93 37.57 -28.24 -13.79
C GLY A 93 36.13 -28.66 -13.45
N ASP A 94 35.77 -29.94 -13.64
CA ASP A 94 34.48 -30.47 -13.18
C ASP A 94 34.36 -30.34 -11.66
N GLU A 95 33.19 -29.93 -11.17
CA GLU A 95 32.91 -29.81 -9.73
C GLU A 95 31.76 -30.74 -9.35
N TRP A 96 31.85 -31.37 -8.18
CA TRP A 96 30.79 -32.21 -7.63
C TRP A 96 30.83 -32.21 -6.10
N LEU A 97 29.81 -32.83 -5.49
CA LEU A 97 29.73 -32.96 -4.05
C LEU A 97 30.08 -34.38 -3.61
N PHE A 98 30.82 -34.48 -2.50
CA PHE A 98 30.82 -35.66 -1.66
C PHE A 98 29.91 -35.39 -0.46
N GLU A 99 28.68 -35.90 -0.52
CA GLU A 99 27.67 -35.73 0.52
C GLU A 99 27.92 -36.67 1.71
N GLY A 100 27.83 -36.14 2.93
CA GLY A 100 27.90 -36.95 4.15
C GLY A 100 26.59 -37.72 4.45
N PRO A 101 26.62 -38.68 5.39
CA PRO A 101 27.75 -39.04 6.23
C PRO A 101 28.73 -39.99 5.52
N GLY A 102 30.03 -39.69 5.62
CA GLY A 102 31.08 -40.53 5.03
C GLY A 102 32.49 -40.05 5.35
N THR A 103 33.47 -40.93 5.18
CA THR A 103 34.89 -40.56 5.25
C THR A 103 35.40 -40.30 3.84
N TYR A 104 35.82 -39.07 3.57
CA TYR A 104 36.39 -38.71 2.27
C TYR A 104 37.81 -39.29 2.17
N ILE A 105 38.04 -40.06 1.10
CA ILE A 105 39.36 -40.56 0.73
C ILE A 105 39.95 -39.58 -0.30
N PRO A 106 41.01 -38.84 0.03
CA PRO A 106 41.64 -37.90 -0.89
C PRO A 106 42.11 -38.61 -2.16
N ARG A 107 42.17 -37.84 -3.25
CA ARG A 107 42.73 -38.26 -4.53
C ARG A 107 43.67 -37.19 -5.05
N LYS A 108 44.72 -37.60 -5.76
CA LYS A 108 45.70 -36.67 -6.32
C LYS A 108 45.12 -35.84 -7.46
N GLU A 109 44.11 -36.36 -8.16
CA GLU A 109 43.42 -35.69 -9.26
C GLU A 109 42.33 -34.73 -8.79
N VAL A 110 42.06 -34.63 -7.48
CA VAL A 110 40.90 -33.93 -6.93
C VAL A 110 41.32 -32.95 -5.83
N ALA A 111 40.90 -31.70 -5.97
CA ALA A 111 41.03 -30.69 -4.92
C ALA A 111 39.73 -30.55 -4.12
N VAL A 112 39.85 -30.42 -2.80
CA VAL A 112 38.75 -30.01 -1.92
C VAL A 112 38.68 -28.49 -1.91
N LEU A 113 37.62 -27.91 -2.44
CA LEU A 113 37.45 -26.46 -2.50
C LEU A 113 36.94 -25.89 -1.17
N GLU A 114 35.81 -26.42 -0.70
CA GLU A 114 35.16 -25.94 0.53
C GLU A 114 34.24 -27.01 1.14
N THR A 115 33.93 -26.84 2.43
CA THR A 115 32.91 -27.62 3.13
C THR A 115 31.60 -26.85 3.13
N ILE A 116 30.60 -27.37 2.41
CA ILE A 116 29.25 -26.82 2.33
C ILE A 116 28.42 -27.39 3.48
N LYS A 117 27.68 -26.53 4.18
CA LYS A 117 26.71 -26.91 5.21
C LYS A 117 25.30 -26.71 4.67
N ALA A 118 24.39 -27.60 5.01
CA ALA A 118 22.99 -27.41 4.71
C ALA A 118 22.44 -26.18 5.44
N THR A 119 21.61 -25.42 4.75
CA THR A 119 20.90 -24.27 5.30
C THR A 119 19.50 -24.73 5.74
N VAL A 120 19.12 -24.46 6.97
CA VAL A 120 17.82 -24.86 7.51
C VAL A 120 16.76 -23.84 7.09
N ILE A 121 15.79 -24.29 6.30
CA ILE A 121 14.62 -23.52 5.87
C ILE A 121 13.49 -23.82 6.84
N ARG A 122 12.99 -22.80 7.55
CA ARG A 122 11.83 -22.92 8.45
C ARG A 122 10.52 -22.72 7.69
N GLU A 123 9.40 -22.91 8.38
CA GLU A 123 8.11 -22.46 7.88
C GLU A 123 8.13 -20.95 7.60
N ASN A 124 7.39 -20.51 6.57
CA ASN A 124 7.36 -19.12 6.13
C ASN A 124 8.73 -18.55 5.73
N GLN A 125 9.65 -19.42 5.29
CA GLN A 125 10.94 -19.03 4.73
C GLN A 125 11.19 -19.73 3.39
N ALA A 126 11.98 -19.08 2.55
CA ALA A 126 12.58 -19.69 1.37
C ALA A 126 14.06 -19.35 1.30
N ILE A 127 14.86 -20.24 0.73
CA ILE A 127 16.25 -19.95 0.38
C ILE A 127 16.30 -19.42 -1.04
N ARG A 128 17.02 -18.32 -1.27
CA ARG A 128 17.31 -17.81 -2.60
C ARG A 128 18.65 -18.36 -3.07
N LEU A 129 18.63 -18.93 -4.27
CA LEU A 129 19.77 -19.59 -4.89
C LEU A 129 20.11 -18.89 -6.21
N ARG A 130 21.38 -18.95 -6.59
CA ARG A 130 21.89 -18.50 -7.88
C ARG A 130 22.72 -19.59 -8.55
N ALA A 131 22.57 -19.75 -9.87
CA ALA A 131 23.37 -20.70 -10.63
C ALA A 131 24.78 -20.13 -10.87
N ARG A 132 25.82 -20.84 -10.41
CA ARG A 132 27.22 -20.51 -10.73
C ARG A 132 27.59 -20.93 -12.16
N LYS A 133 26.96 -22.00 -12.66
CA LYS A 133 27.12 -22.57 -14.00
C LYS A 133 25.77 -23.05 -14.50
N GLU A 134 25.66 -23.23 -15.81
CA GLU A 134 24.50 -23.86 -16.44
C GLU A 134 24.42 -25.35 -16.04
N GLY A 135 23.22 -25.80 -15.70
CA GLY A 135 23.00 -27.17 -15.24
C GLY A 135 21.63 -27.37 -14.62
N ALA A 136 21.37 -28.59 -14.14
CA ALA A 136 20.13 -28.90 -13.43
C ALA A 136 20.25 -28.52 -11.95
N ASP A 137 19.22 -27.86 -11.42
CA ASP A 137 19.07 -27.67 -9.97
C ASP A 137 18.70 -29.00 -9.28
N ARG A 138 18.67 -28.98 -7.94
CA ARG A 138 18.29 -30.16 -7.14
C ARG A 138 16.88 -30.71 -7.43
N GLY A 139 16.00 -29.91 -8.06
CA GLY A 139 14.66 -30.31 -8.49
C GLY A 139 14.61 -30.86 -9.92
N GLY A 140 15.74 -30.90 -10.64
CA GLY A 140 15.83 -31.32 -12.03
C GLY A 140 15.46 -30.22 -13.03
N THR A 141 15.25 -28.98 -12.59
CA THR A 141 14.97 -27.87 -13.50
C THR A 141 16.28 -27.34 -14.05
N HIS A 142 16.36 -27.19 -15.37
CA HIS A 142 17.53 -26.62 -16.02
C HIS A 142 17.62 -25.12 -15.74
N ARG A 143 18.78 -24.67 -15.23
CA ARG A 143 19.09 -23.29 -14.85
C ARG A 143 20.22 -22.76 -15.71
N VAL A 144 20.12 -21.49 -16.11
CA VAL A 144 21.21 -20.79 -16.81
C VAL A 144 22.14 -20.07 -15.83
N THR A 145 23.37 -19.82 -16.25
CA THR A 145 24.37 -19.13 -15.41
C THR A 145 23.85 -17.76 -14.95
N GLY A 146 23.91 -17.49 -13.65
CA GLY A 146 23.42 -16.27 -13.03
C GLY A 146 21.90 -16.23 -12.79
N GLU A 147 21.14 -17.24 -13.23
CA GLU A 147 19.71 -17.32 -12.91
C GLU A 147 19.51 -17.46 -11.40
N GLU A 148 18.52 -16.75 -10.88
CA GLU A 148 18.13 -16.82 -9.48
C GLU A 148 16.73 -17.43 -9.33
N TRP A 149 16.59 -18.31 -8.33
CA TRP A 149 15.33 -18.96 -7.96
C TRP A 149 15.24 -19.15 -6.45
N GLN A 150 14.10 -19.65 -5.98
CA GLN A 150 13.85 -19.90 -4.57
C GLN A 150 13.42 -21.34 -4.33
N VAL A 151 13.78 -21.88 -3.16
CA VAL A 151 13.30 -23.16 -2.66
C VAL A 151 12.64 -22.94 -1.31
N SER A 152 11.38 -23.34 -1.18
CA SER A 152 10.55 -23.16 0.03
C SER A 152 10.27 -24.46 0.79
N LYS A 153 10.87 -25.59 0.39
CA LYS A 153 10.71 -26.87 1.08
C LYS A 153 11.35 -26.80 2.46
N VAL A 154 10.52 -26.90 3.50
CA VAL A 154 10.94 -26.88 4.90
C VAL A 154 11.92 -28.03 5.18
N GLY A 155 13.00 -27.74 5.90
CA GLY A 155 14.04 -28.70 6.27
C GLY A 155 15.45 -28.21 5.95
N ALA A 156 16.43 -29.09 6.13
CA ALA A 156 17.82 -28.82 5.77
C ALA A 156 17.98 -28.93 4.24
N TYR A 157 18.30 -27.80 3.61
CA TYR A 157 18.63 -27.75 2.19
C TYR A 157 20.14 -27.70 2.01
N LEU A 158 20.70 -28.76 1.46
CA LEU A 158 22.10 -28.84 1.06
C LEU A 158 22.23 -28.34 -0.40
N PRO A 159 22.89 -27.20 -0.65
CA PRO A 159 23.07 -26.67 -1.99
C PRO A 159 23.92 -27.60 -2.87
N GLY A 160 23.59 -27.70 -4.15
CA GLY A 160 24.36 -28.40 -5.16
C GLY A 160 25.73 -27.75 -5.44
N ALA A 161 26.62 -28.45 -6.16
CA ALA A 161 27.98 -27.97 -6.44
C ALA A 161 28.01 -26.60 -7.16
N HIS A 162 27.01 -26.34 -8.02
CA HIS A 162 26.88 -25.11 -8.80
C HIS A 162 25.78 -24.18 -8.28
N GLU A 163 25.22 -24.45 -7.11
CA GLU A 163 24.20 -23.60 -6.48
C GLU A 163 24.88 -22.70 -5.45
N GLU A 164 24.69 -21.39 -5.59
CA GLU A 164 25.15 -20.40 -4.63
C GLU A 164 23.99 -19.93 -3.76
N VAL A 165 24.13 -20.05 -2.45
CA VAL A 165 23.17 -19.50 -1.49
C VAL A 165 23.38 -17.99 -1.40
N ILE A 166 22.35 -17.20 -1.73
CA ILE A 166 22.38 -15.74 -1.60
C ILE A 166 21.89 -15.34 -0.20
N ASP A 167 20.63 -15.64 0.10
CA ASP A 167 19.98 -15.24 1.34
C ASP A 167 18.78 -16.14 1.68
N ILE A 168 18.22 -15.94 2.89
CA ILE A 168 16.97 -16.52 3.34
C ILE A 168 15.91 -15.42 3.29
N VAL A 169 14.87 -15.63 2.51
CA VAL A 169 13.73 -14.72 2.35
C VAL A 169 12.64 -15.14 3.33
N ASN A 170 12.24 -14.22 4.20
CA ASN A 170 11.12 -14.43 5.13
C ASN A 170 9.80 -14.04 4.46
N ALA A 171 8.72 -14.74 4.81
CA ALA A 171 7.38 -14.38 4.38
C ALA A 171 6.91 -13.10 5.09
N PHE A 172 6.15 -12.29 4.36
CA PHE A 172 5.33 -11.23 4.93
C PHE A 172 4.04 -11.84 5.45
N ILE A 173 3.77 -11.65 6.74
CA ILE A 173 2.51 -12.05 7.38
C ILE A 173 1.47 -10.99 7.04
N LEU A 174 0.44 -11.39 6.31
CA LEU A 174 -0.66 -10.54 5.86
C LEU A 174 -1.80 -10.61 6.87
N THR A 175 -2.47 -9.49 7.09
CA THR A 175 -3.62 -9.39 7.98
C THR A 175 -4.77 -8.67 7.29
N ASP A 176 -5.94 -8.67 7.92
CA ASP A 176 -7.07 -7.80 7.56
C ASP A 176 -6.70 -6.31 7.47
N LYS A 177 -5.65 -5.92 8.21
CA LYS A 177 -5.14 -4.54 8.28
C LYS A 177 -3.97 -4.25 7.35
N LYS A 178 -3.28 -5.27 6.82
CA LYS A 178 -2.04 -5.10 6.05
C LYS A 178 -2.07 -5.92 4.77
N ALA A 179 -1.92 -5.23 3.65
CA ALA A 179 -1.67 -5.81 2.34
C ALA A 179 -0.23 -5.55 1.90
N LEU A 180 0.31 -6.42 1.05
CA LEU A 180 1.64 -6.25 0.48
C LEU A 180 1.52 -5.72 -0.95
N HIS A 181 2.15 -4.59 -1.24
CA HIS A 181 2.26 -4.03 -2.57
C HIS A 181 3.52 -4.56 -3.25
N VAL A 182 3.30 -5.27 -4.36
CA VAL A 182 4.35 -5.93 -5.13
C VAL A 182 4.32 -5.51 -6.58
N ARG A 183 5.49 -5.57 -7.22
CA ARG A 183 5.72 -5.26 -8.63
C ARG A 183 6.44 -6.41 -9.31
N ALA A 184 6.05 -6.74 -10.54
CA ALA A 184 6.74 -7.75 -11.34
C ALA A 184 7.99 -7.18 -12.02
N LEU A 185 9.15 -7.80 -11.81
CA LEU A 185 10.41 -7.45 -12.46
C LEU A 185 10.57 -8.08 -13.85
N ARG A 186 9.88 -9.19 -14.10
CA ARG A 186 9.90 -9.95 -15.36
C ARG A 186 8.57 -10.66 -15.54
N PRO A 187 8.19 -11.10 -16.75
CA PRO A 187 6.95 -11.84 -16.92
C PRO A 187 7.08 -13.21 -16.26
N PHE A 188 6.11 -13.56 -15.41
CA PHE A 188 6.07 -14.85 -14.72
C PHE A 188 4.64 -15.16 -14.30
N ARG A 189 4.42 -16.41 -13.90
CA ARG A 189 3.16 -16.84 -13.32
C ARG A 189 3.25 -16.75 -11.80
N ASP A 190 2.37 -15.97 -11.17
CA ASP A 190 2.36 -15.82 -9.73
C ASP A 190 1.88 -17.10 -9.02
N ALA A 191 2.09 -17.17 -7.70
CA ALA A 191 1.66 -18.32 -6.91
C ALA A 191 0.12 -18.47 -6.82
N GLY A 192 -0.65 -17.46 -7.23
CA GLY A 192 -2.11 -17.56 -7.42
C GLY A 192 -2.52 -18.05 -8.82
N GLY A 193 -1.54 -18.36 -9.68
CA GLY A 193 -1.76 -18.87 -11.03
C GLY A 193 -2.06 -17.81 -12.09
N ARG A 194 -1.94 -16.51 -11.77
CA ARG A 194 -2.13 -15.39 -12.71
C ARG A 194 -0.82 -15.04 -13.42
N ASP A 195 -0.92 -14.76 -14.72
CA ASP A 195 0.22 -14.32 -15.51
C ASP A 195 0.46 -12.82 -15.30
N ARG A 196 1.65 -12.47 -14.82
CA ARG A 196 2.08 -11.10 -14.56
C ARG A 196 3.02 -10.60 -15.63
N ARG A 197 2.88 -9.34 -16.02
CA ARG A 197 3.77 -8.67 -16.98
C ARG A 197 4.78 -7.79 -16.25
N THR A 198 5.93 -7.55 -16.88
CA THR A 198 6.95 -6.64 -16.32
C THR A 198 6.36 -5.26 -16.02
N GLY A 199 6.64 -4.75 -14.82
CA GLY A 199 6.15 -3.45 -14.33
C GLY A 199 4.71 -3.46 -13.84
N GLU A 200 3.98 -4.57 -13.96
CA GLU A 200 2.65 -4.71 -13.36
C GLU A 200 2.74 -4.67 -11.84
N GLU A 201 1.85 -3.92 -11.20
CA GLU A 201 1.78 -3.78 -9.76
C GLU A 201 0.44 -4.31 -9.23
N TRP A 202 0.47 -5.00 -8.10
CA TRP A 202 -0.75 -5.49 -7.45
C TRP A 202 -0.60 -5.58 -5.93
N LEU A 203 -1.72 -5.82 -5.26
CA LEU A 203 -1.75 -6.09 -3.82
C LEU A 203 -1.94 -7.57 -3.58
N VAL A 204 -1.18 -8.10 -2.63
CA VAL A 204 -1.42 -9.41 -2.02
C VAL A 204 -2.10 -9.17 -0.68
N THR A 205 -3.28 -9.77 -0.49
CA THR A 205 -4.10 -9.60 0.71
C THR A 205 -4.30 -10.94 1.43
N MET A 206 -4.76 -10.89 2.68
CA MET A 206 -5.08 -12.07 3.48
C MET A 206 -6.13 -12.99 2.83
N ALA A 207 -6.99 -12.45 1.95
CA ALA A 207 -7.99 -13.23 1.23
C ALA A 207 -7.39 -14.23 0.23
N GLU A 208 -6.17 -13.95 -0.26
CA GLU A 208 -5.44 -14.87 -1.14
C GLU A 208 -4.57 -15.84 -0.35
N ARG A 209 -3.84 -15.33 0.65
CA ARG A 209 -2.92 -16.12 1.48
C ARG A 209 -2.58 -15.39 2.77
N GLU A 210 -2.31 -16.13 3.84
CA GLU A 210 -1.92 -15.58 5.15
C GLU A 210 -0.45 -15.11 5.17
N ALA A 211 0.42 -15.79 4.43
CA ALA A 211 1.85 -15.47 4.35
C ALA A 211 2.29 -15.44 2.89
N HIS A 212 3.01 -14.38 2.51
CA HIS A 212 3.55 -14.23 1.16
C HIS A 212 5.07 -14.14 1.20
N ILE A 213 5.75 -15.09 0.57
CA ILE A 213 7.19 -15.03 0.33
C ILE A 213 7.38 -14.39 -1.05
N PRO A 214 7.98 -13.19 -1.15
CA PRO A 214 8.20 -12.55 -2.43
C PRO A 214 9.10 -13.40 -3.32
N SER A 215 8.64 -13.70 -4.53
CA SER A 215 9.41 -14.43 -5.53
C SER A 215 10.61 -13.61 -6.02
N VAL A 216 11.60 -14.25 -6.64
CA VAL A 216 12.72 -13.57 -7.32
C VAL A 216 12.23 -12.63 -8.43
N ALA A 217 11.08 -12.95 -9.04
CA ALA A 217 10.47 -12.13 -10.07
C ALA A 217 9.61 -10.97 -9.50
N GLU A 218 9.48 -10.89 -8.18
CA GLU A 218 8.67 -9.89 -7.49
C GLU A 218 9.57 -8.92 -6.72
N GLU A 219 9.21 -7.65 -6.76
CA GLU A 219 9.80 -6.60 -5.94
C GLU A 219 8.74 -6.11 -4.96
N VAL A 220 9.09 -6.04 -3.67
CA VAL A 220 8.22 -5.46 -2.65
C VAL A 220 8.35 -3.95 -2.70
N VAL A 221 7.28 -3.27 -3.14
CA VAL A 221 7.22 -1.81 -3.18
C VAL A 221 6.93 -1.24 -1.79
N GLY A 222 6.05 -1.89 -1.03
CA GLY A 222 5.71 -1.47 0.32
C GLY A 222 4.60 -2.29 0.97
N VAL A 223 4.25 -1.92 2.20
CA VAL A 223 3.10 -2.45 2.92
C VAL A 223 2.01 -1.39 2.92
N VAL A 224 0.80 -1.77 2.54
CA VAL A 224 -0.37 -0.89 2.46
C VAL A 224 -1.30 -1.20 3.62
N ASP A 225 -1.53 -0.20 4.46
CA ASP A 225 -2.48 -0.31 5.57
C ASP A 225 -3.93 -0.17 5.06
N VAL A 226 -4.85 -0.86 5.73
CA VAL A 226 -6.28 -0.80 5.41
C VAL A 226 -6.83 0.61 5.64
N THR A 227 -7.61 1.11 4.69
CA THR A 227 -8.42 2.31 4.86
C THR A 227 -9.80 1.90 5.39
N THR A 228 -10.10 2.31 6.61
CA THR A 228 -11.39 2.01 7.27
C THR A 228 -12.26 3.25 7.33
N LEU A 229 -13.47 3.15 6.82
CA LEU A 229 -14.51 4.18 6.92
C LEU A 229 -15.55 3.73 7.94
N SER A 230 -15.97 4.64 8.83
CA SER A 230 -17.13 4.46 9.69
C SER A 230 -18.45 4.74 8.94
N SER A 231 -19.60 4.50 9.58
CA SER A 231 -20.92 4.81 9.02
C SER A 231 -21.11 6.28 8.65
N ARG A 232 -20.42 7.20 9.35
CA ARG A 232 -20.49 8.65 9.14
C ARG A 232 -19.28 9.22 8.42
N GLN A 233 -18.54 8.38 7.70
CA GLN A 233 -17.38 8.81 6.93
C GLN A 233 -17.49 8.39 5.48
N TYR A 234 -16.82 9.17 4.63
CA TYR A 234 -16.66 8.88 3.23
C TYR A 234 -15.27 9.35 2.77
N CYS A 235 -14.85 8.87 1.60
CA CYS A 235 -13.65 9.38 0.96
C CYS A 235 -13.82 9.39 -0.56
N VAL A 236 -12.98 10.16 -1.23
CA VAL A 236 -12.94 10.25 -2.69
C VAL A 236 -11.62 9.67 -3.16
N VAL A 237 -11.70 8.56 -3.88
CA VAL A 237 -10.57 7.87 -4.49
C VAL A 237 -10.33 8.46 -5.87
N LEU A 238 -9.14 9.00 -6.09
CA LEU A 238 -8.65 9.45 -7.38
C LEU A 238 -8.09 8.27 -8.17
N ASP A 239 -8.26 8.32 -9.49
CA ASP A 239 -7.79 7.33 -10.46
C ASP A 239 -8.17 5.88 -10.10
N PRO A 240 -9.46 5.62 -9.78
CA PRO A 240 -9.90 4.32 -9.30
C PRO A 240 -9.56 3.21 -10.31
N VAL A 241 -9.07 2.08 -9.81
CA VAL A 241 -8.74 0.94 -10.65
C VAL A 241 -10.01 0.20 -11.02
N GLY A 242 -10.22 0.01 -12.34
CA GLY A 242 -11.36 -0.69 -12.90
C GLY A 242 -11.32 -2.21 -12.71
N ALA A 243 -12.38 -2.88 -13.18
CA ALA A 243 -12.45 -4.35 -13.21
C ALA A 243 -11.41 -4.98 -14.15
N ASP A 244 -10.94 -4.21 -15.13
CA ASP A 244 -9.86 -4.55 -16.04
C ASP A 244 -8.46 -4.44 -15.40
N GLY A 245 -8.39 -4.01 -14.13
CA GLY A 245 -7.14 -3.88 -13.39
C GLY A 245 -6.31 -2.66 -13.76
N LYS A 246 -6.88 -1.71 -14.53
CA LYS A 246 -6.17 -0.49 -14.94
C LYS A 246 -6.71 0.75 -14.21
N PRO A 247 -5.84 1.72 -13.88
CA PRO A 247 -6.26 2.98 -13.27
C PRO A 247 -7.03 3.84 -14.29
N GLN A 248 -8.17 4.38 -13.86
CA GLN A 248 -9.00 5.29 -14.67
C GLN A 248 -8.54 6.73 -14.45
N LEU A 249 -7.50 7.15 -15.17
CA LEU A 249 -6.87 8.46 -14.99
C LEU A 249 -7.87 9.62 -15.14
N GLY A 250 -7.87 10.53 -14.18
CA GLY A 250 -8.74 11.70 -14.09
C GLY A 250 -10.14 11.42 -13.53
N GLN A 251 -10.49 10.16 -13.27
CA GLN A 251 -11.79 9.80 -12.70
C GLN A 251 -11.76 9.83 -11.17
N LYS A 252 -12.93 9.99 -10.57
CA LYS A 252 -13.11 9.99 -9.12
C LYS A 252 -14.19 8.98 -8.71
N ARG A 253 -13.92 8.20 -7.67
CA ARG A 253 -14.89 7.27 -7.07
C ARG A 253 -15.13 7.64 -5.62
N VAL A 254 -16.38 7.96 -5.30
CA VAL A 254 -16.81 8.20 -3.92
C VAL A 254 -17.08 6.85 -3.25
N VAL A 255 -16.49 6.65 -2.08
CA VAL A 255 -16.74 5.48 -1.23
C VAL A 255 -17.35 5.99 0.07
N LYS A 256 -18.59 5.55 0.36
CA LYS A 256 -19.36 5.89 1.56
C LYS A 256 -19.77 4.66 2.36
N GLY A 257 -20.03 4.85 3.64
CA GLY A 257 -20.54 3.84 4.57
C GLY A 257 -19.44 2.99 5.22
N GLU A 258 -19.85 2.16 6.18
CA GLU A 258 -18.94 1.30 6.94
C GLU A 258 -18.27 0.26 6.04
N ARG A 259 -17.01 0.53 5.69
CA ARG A 259 -16.23 -0.29 4.75
C ARG A 259 -14.75 -0.24 5.10
N SER A 260 -14.10 -1.38 4.94
CA SER A 260 -12.65 -1.51 5.04
C SER A 260 -12.11 -1.97 3.70
N PHE A 261 -11.16 -1.24 3.12
CA PHE A 261 -10.57 -1.57 1.83
C PHE A 261 -9.12 -1.10 1.75
N PHE A 262 -8.34 -1.70 0.85
CA PHE A 262 -6.98 -1.25 0.55
C PHE A 262 -7.01 -0.38 -0.71
N LEU A 263 -6.23 0.71 -0.70
CA LEU A 263 -5.99 1.52 -1.90
C LEU A 263 -5.14 0.73 -2.87
N ARG A 264 -5.63 0.53 -4.10
CA ARG A 264 -4.90 -0.20 -5.14
C ARG A 264 -3.70 0.61 -5.64
N PRO A 265 -2.73 -0.03 -6.30
CA PRO A 265 -1.58 0.67 -6.87
C PRO A 265 -2.05 1.78 -7.83
N GLY A 266 -1.60 3.00 -7.58
CA GLY A 266 -2.01 4.20 -8.31
C GLY A 266 -3.21 4.95 -7.74
N GLU A 267 -4.01 4.35 -6.85
CA GLU A 267 -5.13 5.05 -6.19
C GLU A 267 -4.62 5.97 -5.08
N GLN A 268 -5.25 7.14 -4.96
CA GLN A 268 -4.95 8.11 -3.89
C GLN A 268 -6.25 8.71 -3.34
N LEU A 269 -6.23 9.15 -2.08
CA LEU A 269 -7.37 9.87 -1.49
C LEU A 269 -7.24 11.36 -1.76
N GLU A 270 -8.27 11.99 -2.32
CA GLU A 270 -8.23 13.42 -2.68
C GLU A 270 -8.05 14.33 -1.46
N ARG A 271 -8.82 14.06 -0.39
CA ARG A 271 -8.82 14.84 0.86
C ARG A 271 -8.82 13.92 2.10
N GLY A 272 -8.21 12.74 1.98
CA GLY A 272 -8.23 11.72 3.04
C GLY A 272 -9.64 11.22 3.34
N ILE A 273 -9.83 10.77 4.58
CA ILE A 273 -11.15 10.36 5.12
C ILE A 273 -11.87 11.63 5.59
N GLN A 274 -13.09 11.82 5.13
CA GLN A 274 -13.93 12.98 5.40
C GLN A 274 -15.21 12.53 6.14
N ASP A 275 -15.75 13.41 6.96
CA ASP A 275 -17.01 13.16 7.65
C ASP A 275 -18.20 13.53 6.76
N VAL A 276 -19.25 12.71 6.81
CA VAL A 276 -20.52 12.92 6.10
C VAL A 276 -21.17 14.23 6.56
N TYR A 277 -21.83 14.94 5.64
CA TYR A 277 -22.55 16.15 6.01
C TYR A 277 -23.87 15.79 6.67
N ILE A 278 -23.94 15.95 7.99
CA ILE A 278 -25.17 15.78 8.76
C ILE A 278 -25.83 17.17 8.86
N LEU A 279 -26.99 17.31 8.23
CA LEU A 279 -27.76 18.55 8.24
C LEU A 279 -28.92 18.44 9.22
N SER A 280 -29.03 19.38 10.14
CA SER A 280 -30.23 19.56 10.97
C SER A 280 -31.37 20.24 10.21
N GLU A 281 -32.57 20.30 10.77
CA GLU A 281 -33.74 20.98 10.17
C GLU A 281 -33.46 22.46 9.80
N ASP A 282 -32.63 23.12 10.62
CA ASP A 282 -32.22 24.51 10.42
C ASP A 282 -30.98 24.67 9.52
N GLU A 283 -30.48 23.59 8.92
CA GLU A 283 -29.29 23.62 8.08
C GLU A 283 -29.57 23.24 6.63
N GLY A 284 -28.75 23.77 5.73
CA GLY A 284 -28.77 23.42 4.33
C GLY A 284 -27.43 23.56 3.65
N LEU A 285 -27.24 22.82 2.56
CA LEU A 285 -26.06 22.92 1.70
C LEU A 285 -26.45 23.54 0.37
N VAL A 286 -25.64 24.51 -0.08
CA VAL A 286 -25.69 24.98 -1.46
C VAL A 286 -24.72 24.13 -2.27
N LEU A 287 -25.27 23.37 -3.20
CA LEU A 287 -24.56 22.45 -4.07
C LEU A 287 -24.39 23.07 -5.45
N ARG A 288 -23.31 22.68 -6.14
CA ARG A 288 -23.04 23.03 -7.54
C ARG A 288 -22.69 21.79 -8.33
N ALA A 289 -23.32 21.61 -9.49
CA ALA A 289 -22.97 20.56 -10.42
C ALA A 289 -21.70 20.96 -11.18
N ASN A 290 -20.67 20.12 -11.16
CA ASN A 290 -19.47 20.28 -11.99
C ASN A 290 -19.65 19.63 -13.36
N GLU A 291 -20.43 18.55 -13.42
CA GLU A 291 -20.75 17.82 -14.65
C GLU A 291 -22.26 17.62 -14.81
N ALA A 292 -22.70 17.25 -16.01
CA ALA A 292 -24.10 16.92 -16.24
C ALA A 292 -24.41 15.56 -15.63
N PHE A 293 -25.42 15.47 -14.77
CA PHE A 293 -25.88 14.20 -14.21
C PHE A 293 -27.38 14.23 -13.94
N MET A 294 -27.97 13.04 -13.80
CA MET A 294 -29.35 12.90 -13.32
C MET A 294 -29.34 12.74 -11.81
N ASP A 295 -29.91 13.73 -11.14
CA ASP A 295 -30.11 13.75 -9.69
C ASP A 295 -31.30 12.83 -9.39
N MET A 296 -30.99 11.58 -9.08
CA MET A 296 -31.96 10.64 -8.56
C MET A 296 -32.01 10.89 -7.06
N GLU A 297 -32.95 11.71 -6.59
CA GLU A 297 -33.17 11.89 -5.15
C GLU A 297 -33.43 10.51 -4.55
N GLU A 298 -32.46 9.98 -3.78
CA GLU A 298 -32.64 8.83 -2.90
C GLU A 298 -33.50 9.30 -1.72
N GLU A 299 -34.80 9.51 -1.93
CA GLU A 299 -35.74 9.60 -0.82
C GLU A 299 -36.14 8.19 -0.39
N GLY A 300 -35.80 7.87 0.87
CA GLY A 300 -36.62 7.11 1.80
C GLY A 300 -37.04 5.70 1.39
N GLU A 301 -36.66 4.72 2.20
CA GLU A 301 -37.43 3.50 2.38
C GLU A 301 -38.85 3.88 2.82
N GLU A 302 -39.74 4.19 1.88
CA GLU A 302 -41.18 4.18 2.14
C GLU A 302 -41.64 2.73 2.04
N GLU A 303 -42.02 2.22 3.21
CA GLU A 303 -42.58 0.90 3.46
C GLU A 303 -43.61 0.52 2.38
N GLU A 304 -43.47 -0.69 1.84
CA GLU A 304 -44.46 -1.30 0.95
C GLU A 304 -45.77 -1.54 1.74
N GLU A 305 -46.63 -0.52 1.84
CA GLU A 305 -48.05 -0.76 2.09
C GLU A 305 -48.71 -1.14 0.76
N GLU A 306 -48.90 -2.44 0.58
CA GLU A 306 -49.75 -3.05 -0.45
C GLU A 306 -51.21 -2.60 -0.25
N ASP A 307 -51.60 -1.46 -0.81
CA ASP A 307 -53.02 -1.15 -1.02
C ASP A 307 -53.36 -1.19 -2.52
N LEU A 308 -54.07 -2.27 -2.86
CA LEU A 308 -54.70 -2.54 -4.14
C LEU A 308 -55.81 -1.53 -4.43
N GLU A 309 -55.52 -0.48 -5.21
CA GLU A 309 -56.54 0.21 -5.99
C GLU A 309 -55.96 0.72 -7.33
N GLU A 310 -56.44 0.12 -8.42
CA GLU A 310 -56.11 0.45 -9.80
C GLU A 310 -56.63 1.86 -10.18
N ASP A 311 -55.93 2.51 -11.11
CA ASP A 311 -56.24 3.80 -11.77
C ASP A 311 -55.89 5.11 -11.05
N ARG A 312 -54.60 5.27 -10.71
CA ARG A 312 -53.93 6.59 -10.79
C ARG A 312 -52.69 6.51 -11.69
N PRO A 313 -52.47 7.48 -12.58
CA PRO A 313 -51.30 7.47 -13.45
C PRO A 313 -50.05 7.62 -12.59
N VAL A 314 -49.26 6.54 -12.49
CA VAL A 314 -47.94 6.52 -11.86
C VAL A 314 -47.07 7.56 -12.54
N THR A 315 -46.93 8.74 -11.93
CA THR A 315 -45.96 9.76 -12.35
C THR A 315 -44.58 9.15 -12.15
N ARG A 316 -43.97 8.75 -13.27
CA ARG A 316 -42.60 8.25 -13.35
C ARG A 316 -41.68 9.14 -12.49
N ARG A 317 -41.04 8.53 -11.49
CA ARG A 317 -39.92 9.08 -10.71
C ARG A 317 -38.92 9.73 -11.68
N GLY A 318 -39.04 11.05 -11.84
CA GLY A 318 -38.26 11.82 -12.80
C GLY A 318 -37.08 12.45 -12.08
N GLY A 319 -35.92 11.81 -12.14
CA GLY A 319 -34.68 12.41 -11.63
C GLY A 319 -34.45 13.79 -12.26
N ILE A 320 -33.94 14.73 -11.47
CA ILE A 320 -33.73 16.11 -11.92
C ILE A 320 -32.44 16.15 -12.75
N ALA A 321 -32.54 16.45 -14.04
CA ALA A 321 -31.36 16.61 -14.88
C ALA A 321 -30.63 17.93 -14.53
N ARG A 322 -29.44 17.82 -13.92
CA ARG A 322 -28.58 18.96 -13.56
C ARG A 322 -27.57 19.21 -14.67
N ARG A 323 -27.38 20.49 -15.02
CA ARG A 323 -26.34 20.94 -15.98
C ARG A 323 -25.11 21.44 -15.23
N PRO A 324 -23.92 21.41 -15.85
CA PRO A 324 -22.72 22.00 -15.27
C PRO A 324 -22.95 23.47 -14.90
N GLY A 325 -22.61 23.83 -13.66
CA GLY A 325 -22.80 25.16 -13.09
C GLY A 325 -24.14 25.39 -12.40
N ASP A 326 -25.12 24.49 -12.54
CA ASP A 326 -26.39 24.60 -11.84
C ASP A 326 -26.19 24.56 -10.33
N ARG A 327 -26.87 25.47 -9.62
CA ARG A 327 -26.85 25.55 -8.16
C ARG A 327 -28.22 25.23 -7.59
N TRP A 328 -28.23 24.44 -6.53
CA TRP A 328 -29.45 24.14 -5.77
C TRP A 328 -29.13 24.06 -4.29
N MET A 329 -30.19 24.04 -3.49
CA MET A 329 -30.10 23.95 -2.04
C MET A 329 -30.69 22.62 -1.59
N LEU A 330 -29.91 21.87 -0.82
CA LEU A 330 -30.35 20.72 -0.05
C LEU A 330 -30.66 21.19 1.38
N ARG A 331 -31.81 20.84 1.94
CA ARG A 331 -32.22 21.19 3.31
C ARG A 331 -32.19 19.93 4.18
N GLY A 332 -31.89 20.08 5.47
CA GLY A 332 -32.03 19.00 6.43
C GLY A 332 -33.50 18.74 6.84
N PRO A 333 -33.77 17.72 7.66
CA PRO A 333 -32.78 16.84 8.30
C PRO A 333 -32.36 15.69 7.37
N THR A 334 -31.08 15.62 6.99
CA THR A 334 -30.58 14.57 6.10
C THR A 334 -29.06 14.36 6.22
N GLU A 335 -28.61 13.14 5.91
CA GLU A 335 -27.19 12.80 5.78
C GLU A 335 -26.78 12.84 4.30
N TYR A 336 -25.83 13.71 3.96
CA TYR A 336 -25.44 13.94 2.58
C TYR A 336 -23.96 13.64 2.32
N VAL A 337 -23.72 12.85 1.28
CA VAL A 337 -22.39 12.62 0.71
C VAL A 337 -22.37 13.16 -0.71
N PRO A 338 -21.52 14.15 -1.03
CA PRO A 338 -21.44 14.68 -2.38
C PRO A 338 -20.94 13.61 -3.36
N PRO A 339 -21.67 13.33 -4.45
CA PRO A 339 -21.15 12.48 -5.53
C PRO A 339 -19.99 13.18 -6.26
N ALA A 340 -19.21 12.42 -7.03
CA ALA A 340 -18.03 12.93 -7.73
C ALA A 340 -18.30 14.14 -8.67
N THR A 341 -19.53 14.23 -9.18
CA THR A 341 -19.98 15.27 -10.11
C THR A 341 -20.45 16.55 -9.42
N VAL A 342 -20.52 16.58 -8.08
CA VAL A 342 -21.11 17.68 -7.30
C VAL A 342 -20.10 18.24 -6.29
N GLU A 343 -20.10 19.56 -6.17
CA GLU A 343 -19.30 20.29 -5.20
C GLU A 343 -20.20 21.00 -4.18
N VAL A 344 -19.84 20.87 -2.91
CA VAL A 344 -20.46 21.62 -1.82
C VAL A 344 -19.85 23.02 -1.79
N VAL A 345 -20.64 24.04 -2.12
CA VAL A 345 -20.15 25.43 -2.20
C VAL A 345 -20.19 26.10 -0.83
N LEU A 346 -21.34 26.02 -0.14
CA LEU A 346 -21.59 26.74 1.11
C LEU A 346 -22.51 25.92 2.01
N ARG A 347 -22.21 25.86 3.31
CA ARG A 347 -23.17 25.47 4.36
C ARG A 347 -23.93 26.72 4.81
N ARG A 348 -25.23 26.59 4.97
CA ARG A 348 -26.13 27.65 5.41
C ARG A 348 -26.91 27.20 6.62
N GLU A 349 -27.11 28.14 7.52
CA GLU A 349 -27.97 27.99 8.69
C GLU A 349 -29.18 28.92 8.54
N ALA A 350 -30.30 28.49 9.08
CA ALA A 350 -31.49 29.31 9.21
C ALA A 350 -31.21 30.45 10.19
N ILE A 351 -31.58 31.66 9.80
CA ILE A 351 -31.41 32.84 10.65
C ILE A 351 -32.66 32.94 11.52
N PRO A 352 -32.58 32.76 12.85
CA PRO A 352 -33.72 32.93 13.74
C PRO A 352 -34.10 34.41 13.77
N LEU A 353 -35.37 34.70 13.53
CA LEU A 353 -35.92 36.06 13.54
C LEU A 353 -37.17 36.08 14.41
N ASP A 354 -37.17 36.98 15.39
CA ASP A 354 -38.33 37.28 16.23
C ASP A 354 -39.41 38.06 15.43
N GLU A 355 -40.63 38.17 15.97
CA GLU A 355 -41.79 38.80 15.30
C GLU A 355 -41.50 40.22 14.78
N ASN A 356 -40.65 40.97 15.50
CA ASN A 356 -40.27 42.35 15.18
C ASN A 356 -38.90 42.47 14.49
N GLU A 357 -38.23 41.35 14.23
CA GLU A 357 -36.93 41.31 13.57
C GLU A 357 -37.06 40.87 12.11
N GLY A 358 -36.11 41.32 11.30
CA GLY A 358 -36.07 40.95 9.90
C GLY A 358 -34.69 41.14 9.29
N ILE A 359 -34.53 40.59 8.08
CA ILE A 359 -33.31 40.71 7.26
C ILE A 359 -33.64 41.22 5.87
N TYR A 360 -32.69 41.94 5.27
CA TYR A 360 -32.74 42.30 3.87
C TYR A 360 -32.10 41.18 3.04
N VAL A 361 -32.88 40.65 2.10
CA VAL A 361 -32.46 39.59 1.20
C VAL A 361 -32.44 40.12 -0.22
N ARG A 362 -31.34 39.88 -0.93
CA ARG A 362 -31.20 40.17 -2.36
C ARG A 362 -31.13 38.88 -3.14
N ASP A 363 -31.91 38.81 -4.20
CA ASP A 363 -31.80 37.76 -5.21
C ASP A 363 -30.63 38.08 -6.17
N ILE A 364 -29.71 37.14 -6.34
CA ILE A 364 -28.50 37.27 -7.14
C ILE A 364 -28.84 37.27 -8.65
N LYS A 365 -29.88 36.53 -9.06
CA LYS A 365 -30.31 36.45 -10.47
C LYS A 365 -31.11 37.68 -10.89
N THR A 366 -32.06 38.10 -10.07
CA THR A 366 -32.96 39.22 -10.42
C THR A 366 -32.49 40.57 -9.89
N GLY A 367 -31.56 40.59 -8.94
CA GLY A 367 -31.14 41.79 -8.21
C GLY A 367 -32.21 42.35 -7.27
N LYS A 368 -33.37 41.70 -7.14
CA LYS A 368 -34.50 42.21 -6.35
C LYS A 368 -34.17 42.11 -4.86
N VAL A 369 -34.18 43.25 -4.19
CA VAL A 369 -34.06 43.35 -2.73
C VAL A 369 -35.45 43.36 -2.10
N ARG A 370 -35.63 42.58 -1.03
CA ARG A 370 -36.85 42.57 -0.19
C ARG A 370 -36.49 42.40 1.29
N ALA A 371 -37.39 42.81 2.17
CA ALA A 371 -37.31 42.52 3.60
C ALA A 371 -38.09 41.23 3.93
N VAL A 372 -37.51 40.36 4.75
CA VAL A 372 -38.18 39.21 5.36
C VAL A 372 -38.23 39.47 6.87
N ILE A 373 -39.41 39.37 7.48
CA ILE A 373 -39.66 39.83 8.87
C ILE A 373 -40.51 38.76 9.58
N GLY A 374 -40.26 38.54 10.86
CA GLY A 374 -41.17 37.83 11.76
C GLY A 374 -41.21 36.31 11.62
N GLN A 375 -40.25 35.71 10.91
CA GLN A 375 -40.14 34.26 10.76
C GLN A 375 -38.69 33.86 10.56
N THR A 376 -38.27 32.74 11.16
CA THR A 376 -36.98 32.10 10.87
C THR A 376 -36.82 31.91 9.38
N TYR A 377 -35.70 32.37 8.83
CA TYR A 377 -35.48 32.38 7.39
C TYR A 377 -34.13 31.81 7.00
N MET A 378 -34.16 30.81 6.13
CA MET A 378 -32.97 30.27 5.47
C MET A 378 -32.91 30.78 4.04
N LEU A 379 -31.83 31.52 3.74
CA LEU A 379 -31.57 32.09 2.42
C LEU A 379 -31.47 30.98 1.37
N THR A 380 -32.20 31.09 0.25
CA THR A 380 -32.15 30.11 -0.86
C THR A 380 -30.83 30.19 -1.65
N GLN A 381 -30.52 29.21 -2.51
CA GLN A 381 -29.30 29.15 -3.34
C GLN A 381 -28.97 30.42 -4.14
N ASP A 382 -29.99 31.17 -4.57
CA ASP A 382 -29.84 32.39 -5.36
C ASP A 382 -30.03 33.67 -4.52
N GLN A 383 -29.99 33.57 -3.20
CA GLN A 383 -30.18 34.70 -2.28
C GLN A 383 -28.92 34.98 -1.46
N GLU A 384 -28.68 36.26 -1.19
CA GLU A 384 -27.64 36.76 -0.30
C GLU A 384 -28.22 37.81 0.67
N LEU A 385 -27.55 38.01 1.81
CA LEU A 385 -27.86 39.11 2.72
C LEU A 385 -27.44 40.43 2.08
N TRP A 386 -28.33 41.42 2.14
CA TRP A 386 -28.07 42.73 1.56
C TRP A 386 -27.87 43.79 2.64
N ALA A 387 -26.72 44.45 2.61
CA ALA A 387 -26.43 45.54 3.54
C ALA A 387 -27.10 46.84 3.08
N LYS A 388 -28.04 47.34 3.88
CA LYS A 388 -28.69 48.65 3.66
C LYS A 388 -27.88 49.76 4.32
N THR A 389 -27.16 50.53 3.51
CA THR A 389 -26.50 51.76 3.93
C THR A 389 -27.52 52.86 4.18
N LEU A 390 -27.37 53.58 5.29
CA LEU A 390 -28.21 54.72 5.63
C LEU A 390 -27.36 56.00 5.72
N PRO A 391 -27.97 57.19 5.53
CA PRO A 391 -27.29 58.44 5.81
C PRO A 391 -26.89 58.55 7.29
N PRO A 392 -25.75 59.20 7.61
CA PRO A 392 -25.19 59.24 8.97
C PRO A 392 -26.17 59.84 10.00
N ASN A 393 -26.99 60.81 9.59
CA ASN A 393 -28.00 61.42 10.47
C ASN A 393 -29.07 60.40 10.91
N VAL A 394 -29.45 59.47 10.03
CA VAL A 394 -30.44 58.43 10.33
C VAL A 394 -29.82 57.35 11.20
N GLU A 395 -28.56 57.00 10.95
CA GLU A 395 -27.82 56.05 11.79
C GLU A 395 -27.65 56.57 13.21
N GLN A 396 -27.32 57.85 13.38
CA GLN A 396 -27.29 58.50 14.70
C GLN A 396 -28.65 58.43 15.40
N LEU A 397 -29.74 58.69 14.68
CA LEU A 397 -31.11 58.65 15.24
C LEU A 397 -31.51 57.23 15.68
N LEU A 398 -31.10 56.20 14.94
CA LEU A 398 -31.35 54.80 15.28
C LEU A 398 -30.50 54.32 16.46
N MET A 399 -29.28 54.86 16.60
CA MET A 399 -28.39 54.56 17.74
C MET A 399 -28.82 55.30 19.01
N SER A 400 -29.43 56.49 18.88
CA SER A 400 -30.04 57.19 19.99
C SER A 400 -31.38 56.52 20.32
N SER A 401 -31.35 55.42 21.07
CA SER A 401 -32.52 54.79 21.67
C SER A 401 -33.12 55.62 22.81
N CYS A 402 -33.11 56.95 22.69
CA CYS A 402 -33.66 57.89 23.66
C CYS A 402 -34.96 58.47 23.12
N ASP A 403 -35.98 58.47 23.98
CA ASP A 403 -37.18 59.25 23.75
C ASP A 403 -36.86 60.73 24.04
N PRO A 404 -36.97 61.64 23.04
CA PRO A 404 -36.64 63.06 23.22
C PRO A 404 -37.55 63.81 24.22
N LEU A 405 -38.67 63.21 24.61
CA LEU A 405 -39.62 63.76 25.59
C LEU A 405 -39.47 63.10 26.97
N SER A 406 -39.29 61.78 27.03
CA SER A 406 -39.26 61.01 28.29
C SER A 406 -37.89 60.97 28.98
N ASP A 407 -36.79 60.92 28.21
CA ASP A 407 -35.44 60.67 28.76
C ASP A 407 -34.63 61.96 29.03
N ARG A 408 -35.28 63.14 29.04
CA ARG A 408 -34.58 64.42 29.26
C ARG A 408 -33.89 64.51 30.63
N SER A 409 -34.34 63.74 31.61
CA SER A 409 -33.82 63.75 32.99
C SER A 409 -32.88 62.58 33.31
N ASP A 410 -32.76 61.58 32.44
CA ASP A 410 -31.93 60.41 32.73
C ASP A 410 -30.49 60.63 32.24
N ARG A 411 -29.61 60.95 33.19
CA ARG A 411 -28.16 61.11 32.98
C ARG A 411 -27.39 59.82 33.34
N SER A 412 -28.06 58.68 33.41
CA SER A 412 -27.40 57.40 33.66
C SER A 412 -26.72 56.82 32.41
N ASP A 413 -25.73 55.98 32.69
CA ASP A 413 -24.64 55.53 31.83
C ASP A 413 -25.09 55.11 30.42
N ARG A 414 -24.65 55.86 29.39
CA ARG A 414 -25.00 55.54 28.01
C ARG A 414 -24.30 54.23 27.62
N PRO A 415 -25.05 53.16 27.29
CA PRO A 415 -24.42 51.98 26.74
C PRO A 415 -23.62 52.38 25.49
N PRO A 416 -22.43 51.81 25.26
CA PRO A 416 -21.63 52.12 24.10
C PRO A 416 -22.46 51.90 22.82
N PRO A 417 -22.34 52.77 21.80
CA PRO A 417 -23.12 52.65 20.59
C PRO A 417 -22.88 51.27 19.97
N ARG A 418 -23.92 50.43 19.95
CA ARG A 418 -23.86 49.13 19.29
C ARG A 418 -23.77 49.36 17.79
N GLN A 419 -22.73 48.82 17.16
CA GLN A 419 -22.59 48.90 15.71
C GLN A 419 -23.78 48.19 15.05
N ARG A 420 -24.51 48.90 14.19
CA ARG A 420 -25.70 48.37 13.52
C ARG A 420 -25.30 47.27 12.55
N ASP A 421 -25.98 46.13 12.64
CA ASP A 421 -25.98 45.15 11.56
C ASP A 421 -26.75 45.75 10.36
N CYS A 422 -26.01 46.06 9.29
CA CYS A 422 -26.57 46.67 8.09
C CYS A 422 -27.49 45.72 7.32
N THR A 423 -27.41 44.41 7.57
CA THR A 423 -28.22 43.39 6.90
C THR A 423 -29.59 43.19 7.57
N ARG A 424 -29.74 43.61 8.83
CA ARG A 424 -31.02 43.59 9.54
C ARG A 424 -31.95 44.72 9.10
N VAL A 425 -33.24 44.41 9.08
CA VAL A 425 -34.32 45.35 8.78
C VAL A 425 -34.29 46.47 9.81
N VAL A 426 -34.34 47.70 9.30
CA VAL A 426 -34.35 48.89 10.14
C VAL A 426 -35.71 49.00 10.83
N SER A 427 -35.73 48.78 12.14
CA SER A 427 -36.86 49.07 13.00
C SER A 427 -36.60 50.33 13.81
N TYR A 428 -37.64 51.13 14.03
CA TYR A 428 -37.59 52.31 14.89
C TYR A 428 -38.86 52.36 15.72
N ARG A 429 -38.70 52.46 17.04
CA ARG A 429 -39.82 52.64 17.96
C ARG A 429 -40.22 54.10 17.97
N VAL A 430 -41.42 54.41 17.48
CA VAL A 430 -41.94 55.78 17.49
C VAL A 430 -42.26 56.19 18.93
N PRO A 431 -41.63 57.26 19.46
CA PRO A 431 -41.92 57.75 20.82
C PRO A 431 -43.39 58.13 21.00
N HIS A 432 -43.85 58.18 22.26
CA HIS A 432 -45.20 58.65 22.57
C HIS A 432 -45.37 60.10 22.11
N ASN A 433 -46.54 60.42 21.54
CA ASN A 433 -46.85 61.74 20.98
C ASN A 433 -45.90 62.21 19.85
N ALA A 434 -45.16 61.29 19.22
CA ALA A 434 -44.38 61.58 18.02
C ALA A 434 -45.01 60.96 16.77
N ALA A 435 -44.67 61.53 15.61
CA ALA A 435 -44.99 60.96 14.30
C ALA A 435 -43.73 60.88 13.45
N VAL A 436 -43.58 59.77 12.74
CA VAL A 436 -42.49 59.51 11.80
C VAL A 436 -43.06 59.42 10.39
N GLN A 437 -42.44 60.16 9.47
CA GLN A 437 -42.71 60.06 8.05
C GLN A 437 -41.69 59.10 7.41
N VAL A 438 -42.18 58.07 6.73
CA VAL A 438 -41.37 57.11 5.97
C VAL A 438 -41.70 57.27 4.49
N TYR A 439 -40.69 57.47 3.66
CA TYR A 439 -40.85 57.54 2.20
C TYR A 439 -40.25 56.29 1.55
N ASP A 440 -41.08 55.53 0.85
CA ASP A 440 -40.64 54.44 -0.01
C ASP A 440 -40.22 55.00 -1.37
N TYR A 441 -38.91 55.06 -1.61
CA TYR A 441 -38.34 55.59 -2.86
C TYR A 441 -38.64 54.72 -4.09
N ARG A 442 -38.92 53.42 -3.90
CA ARG A 442 -39.20 52.50 -4.99
C ARG A 442 -40.66 52.59 -5.43
N GLU A 443 -41.59 52.65 -4.47
CA GLU A 443 -43.03 52.83 -4.74
C GLU A 443 -43.44 54.30 -4.89
N LYS A 444 -42.51 55.24 -4.58
CA LYS A 444 -42.76 56.69 -4.53
C LYS A 444 -43.92 57.08 -3.62
N ARG A 445 -44.05 56.38 -2.48
CA ARG A 445 -45.16 56.54 -1.53
C ARG A 445 -44.67 57.02 -0.16
N ALA A 446 -45.35 58.03 0.39
CA ALA A 446 -45.15 58.46 1.77
C ALA A 446 -46.15 57.74 2.70
N ARG A 447 -45.66 57.32 3.87
CA ARG A 447 -46.46 56.77 4.98
C ARG A 447 -46.16 57.57 6.24
N TYR A 448 -47.17 57.79 7.07
CA TYR A 448 -47.03 58.48 8.35
C TYR A 448 -47.42 57.50 9.46
N HIS A 449 -46.54 57.31 10.44
CA HIS A 449 -46.75 56.45 11.59
C HIS A 449 -46.70 57.29 12.86
N GLY A 450 -47.75 57.25 13.67
CA GLY A 450 -47.82 57.99 14.93
C GLY A 450 -48.32 57.09 16.05
N ASN A 451 -47.79 57.31 17.25
CA ASN A 451 -48.23 56.62 18.45
C ASN A 451 -49.13 57.58 19.24
N ARG A 452 -50.46 57.44 19.04
CA ARG A 452 -51.47 58.20 19.79
C ARG A 452 -51.84 57.42 21.06
N LEU A 453 -51.89 58.13 22.18
CA LEU A 453 -52.47 57.64 23.43
C LEU A 453 -53.92 57.22 23.25
#